data_AF-A0A645H4Y6-F1
#
_entry.id   AF-A0A645H4Y6-F1
#
_cell.length_a   1.000
_cell.length_b   1.000
_cell.length_c   1.000
_cell.angle_alpha   90.00
_cell.angle_beta   90.00
_cell.angle_gamma   90.00
#
_symmetry.space_group_name_H-M   'P 1'
#
loop_
_entity.id
_entity.type
_entity.pdbx_description
1 polymer ?
#
loop_
_entity_poly.entity_id
_entity_poly.type
_entity_poly.pdbx_seq_one_letter_code
_entity_poly.pdbx_strand_id
1 'polypeptide(L)'
;MGMVPLSTAVAASCNTAFLNASTQISSQEFTSAAASLGLGVDYDTGFGAFYGSVPMVDDPVENAAGMIGQGQVLMSPLALVAEAASVANGHTTIPYLIETQQPTSTAQPLTTDEAAKLRDLMQQVVSRGTAMQMIGILEGAKTGTAEFGDASQSHSWIVGWNDQYAICAMSYNGNQDDKQAVIDFITG
;
A
#
# COMPACT_ATOMS: atom_id res chain seq x y z
N MET A 1 -2.58 -7.90 -26.18
CA MET A 1 -3.23 -7.39 -24.95
C MET A 1 -3.53 -5.91 -25.18
N GLY A 2 -4.77 -5.46 -25.06
CA GLY A 2 -5.12 -4.04 -25.23
C GLY A 2 -4.57 -3.18 -24.09
N MET A 3 -4.43 -1.87 -24.31
CA MET A 3 -4.06 -0.94 -23.23
C MET A 3 -5.18 -0.90 -22.19
N VAL A 4 -4.89 -1.34 -20.96
CA VAL A 4 -5.81 -1.23 -19.81
C VAL A 4 -5.46 0.07 -19.08
N PRO A 5 -6.43 0.96 -18.80
CA PRO A 5 -6.18 2.14 -17.98
C PRO A 5 -5.60 1.76 -16.61
N LEU A 6 -4.65 2.53 -16.08
CA LEU A 6 -4.04 2.30 -14.77
C LEU A 6 -5.10 2.16 -13.67
N SER A 7 -6.15 2.97 -13.75
CA SER A 7 -7.27 2.95 -12.81
C SER A 7 -8.02 1.61 -12.80
N THR A 8 -8.18 0.97 -13.95
CA THR A 8 -8.74 -0.38 -14.06
C THR A 8 -7.77 -1.42 -13.51
N ALA A 9 -6.47 -1.29 -13.80
CA ALA A 9 -5.46 -2.21 -13.28
C ALA A 9 -5.38 -2.17 -11.74
N VAL A 10 -5.42 -0.98 -11.14
CA VAL A 10 -5.42 -0.78 -9.69
C VAL A 10 -6.71 -1.34 -9.08
N ALA A 11 -7.88 -1.00 -9.65
CA ALA A 11 -9.18 -1.48 -9.19
C ALA A 11 -9.30 -3.01 -9.22
N ALA A 12 -8.73 -3.66 -10.26
CA ALA A 12 -8.73 -5.11 -10.42
C ALA A 12 -7.54 -5.81 -9.72
N SER A 13 -6.62 -5.05 -9.10
CA SER A 13 -5.38 -5.58 -8.53
C SER A 13 -4.54 -6.40 -9.53
N CYS A 14 -4.43 -5.94 -10.77
CA CYS A 14 -3.77 -6.67 -11.86
C CYS A 14 -2.24 -6.52 -11.81
N ASN A 15 -1.54 -7.53 -11.29
CA ASN A 15 -0.07 -7.55 -11.20
C ASN A 15 0.61 -7.36 -12.57
N THR A 16 0.07 -7.96 -13.64
CA THR A 16 0.66 -7.89 -14.99
C THR A 16 0.79 -6.46 -15.50
N ALA A 17 -0.12 -5.56 -15.15
CA ALA A 17 -0.01 -4.16 -15.54
C ALA A 17 1.21 -3.47 -14.91
N PHE A 18 1.47 -3.72 -13.62
CA PHE A 18 2.63 -3.19 -12.90
C PHE A 18 3.93 -3.86 -13.34
N LEU A 19 3.92 -5.16 -13.62
CA LEU A 19 5.05 -5.88 -14.19
C LEU A 19 5.44 -5.36 -15.60
N ASN A 20 4.48 -4.90 -16.39
CA ASN A 20 4.79 -4.27 -17.68
C ASN A 20 5.38 -2.86 -17.49
N ALA A 21 4.88 -2.11 -16.50
CA ALA A 21 5.37 -0.78 -16.17
C ALA A 21 6.77 -0.78 -15.52
N SER A 22 7.17 -1.89 -14.88
CA SER A 22 8.47 -1.99 -14.19
C SER A 22 9.69 -1.77 -15.06
N THR A 23 9.55 -2.02 -16.36
CA THR A 23 10.61 -1.76 -17.35
C THR A 23 10.93 -0.28 -17.55
N GLN A 24 10.06 0.62 -17.08
CA GLN A 24 10.17 2.07 -17.23
C GLN A 24 10.44 2.79 -15.90
N ILE A 25 10.50 2.06 -14.78
CA ILE A 25 10.66 2.63 -13.44
C ILE A 25 11.92 2.02 -12.83
N SER A 26 12.90 2.86 -12.55
CA SER A 26 14.13 2.45 -11.87
C SER A 26 13.87 2.08 -10.41
N SER A 27 14.75 1.26 -9.83
CA SER A 27 14.64 0.89 -8.42
C SER A 27 14.73 2.11 -7.49
N GLN A 28 15.52 3.12 -7.86
CA GLN A 28 15.60 4.38 -7.11
C GLN A 28 14.28 5.16 -7.15
N GLU A 29 13.63 5.26 -8.32
CA GLU A 29 12.32 5.90 -8.43
C GLU A 29 11.27 5.16 -7.60
N PHE A 30 11.30 3.83 -7.61
CA PHE A 30 10.38 3.00 -6.81
C PHE A 30 10.58 3.22 -5.30
N THR A 31 11.82 3.13 -4.79
CA THR A 31 12.14 3.40 -3.39
C THR A 31 11.78 4.83 -2.99
N SER A 32 12.04 5.82 -3.86
CA SER A 32 11.72 7.23 -3.58
C SER A 32 10.21 7.48 -3.53
N ALA A 33 9.44 6.84 -4.42
CA ALA A 33 7.98 6.90 -4.41
C ALA A 33 7.41 6.30 -3.12
N ALA A 34 7.93 5.15 -2.66
CA ALA A 34 7.53 4.56 -1.38
C ALA A 34 7.85 5.49 -0.19
N ALA A 35 9.05 6.09 -0.17
CA ALA A 35 9.46 7.03 0.88
C ALA A 35 8.56 8.27 0.94
N SER A 36 8.04 8.76 -0.20
CA SER A 36 7.09 9.88 -0.21
C SER A 36 5.81 9.60 0.57
N LEU A 37 5.41 8.33 0.66
CA LEU A 37 4.26 7.85 1.44
C LEU A 37 4.64 7.45 2.88
N GLY A 38 5.89 7.67 3.30
CA GLY A 38 6.38 7.36 4.65
C GLY A 38 6.87 5.92 4.83
N LEU A 39 7.06 5.18 3.73
CA LEU A 39 7.49 3.78 3.75
C LEU A 39 9.01 3.65 3.65
N GLY A 40 9.60 2.70 4.37
CA GLY A 40 11.02 2.35 4.26
C GLY A 40 11.99 3.41 4.80
N VAL A 41 11.48 4.45 5.46
CA VAL A 41 12.28 5.46 6.16
C VAL A 41 12.11 5.24 7.65
N ASP A 42 13.22 5.19 8.38
CA ASP A 42 13.20 5.05 9.82
C ASP A 42 12.92 6.40 10.50
N TYR A 43 12.00 6.40 11.46
CA TYR A 43 11.57 7.59 12.17
C TYR A 43 11.63 7.32 13.68
N ASP A 44 12.28 8.23 14.42
CA ASP A 44 12.27 8.16 15.87
C ASP A 44 10.91 8.63 16.40
N THR A 45 10.11 7.67 16.86
CA THR A 45 8.80 7.90 17.48
C THR A 45 8.78 7.58 18.97
N GLY A 46 9.95 7.33 19.55
CA GLY A 46 10.12 6.98 20.96
C GLY A 46 9.62 5.58 21.33
N PHE A 47 9.24 4.76 20.35
CA PHE A 47 8.99 3.32 20.51
C PHE A 47 9.50 2.55 19.30
N GLY A 48 9.70 1.23 19.45
CA GLY A 48 10.10 0.37 18.35
C GLY A 48 8.99 0.24 17.32
N ALA A 49 9.17 0.88 16.16
CA ALA A 49 8.26 0.81 15.03
C ALA A 49 9.00 0.31 13.79
N PHE A 50 8.32 -0.46 12.95
CA PHE A 50 8.85 -0.86 11.65
C PHE A 50 8.02 -0.21 10.54
N TYR A 51 8.59 0.76 9.84
CA TYR A 51 7.94 1.53 8.75
C TYR A 51 8.03 0.82 7.38
N GLY A 52 8.34 -0.47 7.39
CA GLY A 52 8.58 -1.25 6.18
C GLY A 52 9.99 -1.10 5.64
N SER A 53 10.24 -1.74 4.50
CA SER A 53 11.49 -1.71 3.75
C SER A 53 11.17 -1.84 2.27
N VAL A 54 11.67 -0.89 1.46
CA VAL A 54 11.59 -0.91 0.00
C VAL A 54 13.00 -0.70 -0.54
N PRO A 55 13.86 -1.74 -0.47
CA PRO A 55 15.26 -1.58 -0.79
C PRO A 55 15.47 -1.38 -2.29
N MET A 56 16.51 -0.61 -2.64
CA MET A 56 16.99 -0.60 -4.02
C MET A 56 17.61 -1.95 -4.36
N VAL A 57 17.31 -2.46 -5.55
CA VAL A 57 17.82 -3.72 -6.07
C VAL A 57 18.36 -3.53 -7.48
N ASP A 58 19.49 -4.17 -7.78
CA ASP A 58 20.12 -4.09 -9.11
C ASP A 58 19.46 -5.03 -10.13
N ASP A 59 18.88 -6.14 -9.65
CA ASP A 59 18.26 -7.14 -10.51
C ASP A 59 16.88 -6.65 -11.00
N PRO A 60 16.63 -6.57 -12.32
CA PRO A 60 15.35 -6.10 -12.86
C PRO A 60 14.15 -6.98 -12.51
N VAL A 61 14.35 -8.29 -12.31
CA VAL A 61 13.31 -9.23 -11.90
C VAL A 61 12.92 -8.99 -10.45
N GLU A 62 13.91 -8.78 -9.57
CA GLU A 62 13.66 -8.38 -8.17
C GLU A 62 12.94 -7.03 -8.11
N ASN A 63 13.34 -6.05 -8.92
CA ASN A 63 12.65 -4.75 -8.98
C ASN A 63 11.19 -4.90 -9.43
N ALA A 64 10.94 -5.72 -10.46
CA ALA A 64 9.59 -5.99 -10.93
C ALA A 64 8.74 -6.72 -9.88
N ALA A 65 9.33 -7.66 -9.13
CA ALA A 65 8.68 -8.32 -8.00
C ALA A 65 8.35 -7.33 -6.87
N GLY A 66 9.27 -6.41 -6.55
CA GLY A 66 9.04 -5.33 -5.58
C GLY A 66 7.86 -4.45 -5.95
N MET A 67 7.70 -4.09 -7.22
CA MET A 67 6.59 -3.26 -7.71
C MET A 67 5.20 -3.88 -7.59
N ILE A 68 5.10 -5.18 -7.29
CA ILE A 68 3.85 -5.85 -6.94
C ILE A 68 3.79 -6.28 -5.46
N GLY A 69 4.67 -5.73 -4.62
CA GLY A 69 4.73 -6.01 -3.19
C GLY A 69 5.33 -7.37 -2.84
N GLN A 70 6.16 -7.95 -3.72
CA GLN A 70 6.86 -9.22 -3.53
C GLN A 70 8.39 -8.99 -3.44
N GLY A 71 9.16 -10.08 -3.40
CA GLY A 71 10.63 -10.02 -3.36
C GLY A 71 11.12 -9.51 -2.02
N GLN A 72 11.95 -8.46 -2.03
CA GLN A 72 12.58 -7.91 -0.82
C GLN A 72 11.78 -6.80 -0.14
N VAL A 73 10.59 -6.48 -0.64
CA VAL A 73 9.69 -5.51 0.00
C VAL A 73 9.11 -6.12 1.27
N LEU A 74 9.23 -5.42 2.38
CA LEU A 74 8.65 -5.80 3.66
C LEU A 74 7.76 -4.67 4.16
N MET A 75 6.57 -5.01 4.66
CA MET A 75 5.64 -4.04 5.24
C MET A 75 5.10 -4.53 6.57
N SER A 76 4.90 -3.61 7.51
CA SER A 76 4.10 -3.85 8.71
C SER A 76 2.68 -3.29 8.53
N PRO A 77 1.69 -3.74 9.32
CA PRO A 77 0.38 -3.09 9.36
C PRO A 77 0.45 -1.59 9.68
N LEU A 78 1.43 -1.17 10.50
CA LEU A 78 1.66 0.25 10.82
C LEU A 78 2.12 1.04 9.58
N ALA A 79 3.02 0.48 8.78
CA ALA A 79 3.49 1.09 7.54
C ALA A 79 2.35 1.21 6.51
N LEU A 80 1.56 0.14 6.39
CA LEU A 80 0.40 0.07 5.49
C LEU A 80 -0.70 1.08 5.85
N VAL A 81 -1.01 1.27 7.13
CA VAL A 81 -1.98 2.31 7.53
C VAL A 81 -1.41 3.72 7.38
N ALA A 82 -0.11 3.92 7.58
CA ALA A 82 0.57 5.20 7.33
C ALA A 82 0.53 5.60 5.85
N GLU A 83 0.71 4.63 4.95
CA GLU A 83 0.57 4.84 3.51
C GLU A 83 -0.85 5.32 3.16
N ALA A 84 -1.87 4.60 3.64
CA ALA A 84 -3.27 4.98 3.40
C ALA A 84 -3.59 6.37 3.94
N ALA A 85 -3.11 6.70 5.15
CA ALA A 85 -3.26 8.02 5.73
C ALA A 85 -2.56 9.11 4.91
N SER A 86 -1.36 8.83 4.38
CA SER A 86 -0.63 9.76 3.52
C SER A 86 -1.38 10.08 2.24
N VAL A 87 -1.99 9.08 1.60
CA VAL A 87 -2.84 9.27 0.41
C VAL A 87 -4.08 10.10 0.76
N ALA A 88 -4.77 9.75 1.85
CA ALA A 88 -5.97 10.44 2.31
C ALA A 88 -5.70 11.93 2.57
N ASN A 89 -4.66 12.25 3.35
CA ASN A 89 -4.27 13.62 3.69
C ASN A 89 -3.61 14.37 2.53
N GLY A 90 -3.07 13.64 1.55
CA GLY A 90 -2.33 14.19 0.42
C GLY A 90 -0.93 14.73 0.76
N HIS A 91 -0.40 14.35 1.93
CA HIS A 91 0.98 14.58 2.34
C HIS A 91 1.44 13.41 3.20
N THR A 92 2.76 13.20 3.31
CA THR A 92 3.32 12.14 4.15
C THR A 92 2.79 12.26 5.59
N THR A 93 2.28 11.16 6.12
CA THR A 93 1.73 11.03 7.48
C THR A 93 2.52 9.95 8.20
N ILE A 94 3.21 10.32 9.28
CA ILE A 94 3.99 9.38 10.09
C ILE A 94 3.26 9.14 11.42
N PRO A 95 2.79 7.91 11.69
CA PRO A 95 2.15 7.60 12.96
C PRO A 95 3.10 7.79 14.14
N TYR A 96 2.58 8.34 15.23
CA TYR A 96 3.28 8.48 16.51
C TYR A 96 2.34 8.13 17.66
N LEU A 97 2.92 7.70 18.79
CA LEU A 97 2.18 7.39 20.01
C LEU A 97 2.49 8.38 21.14
N ILE A 98 3.69 8.96 21.14
CA ILE A 98 4.16 9.88 22.17
C ILE A 98 3.98 11.30 21.67
N GLU A 99 3.09 12.08 22.28
CA GLU A 99 2.74 13.43 21.82
C GLU A 99 3.94 14.39 21.77
N THR A 100 4.94 14.19 22.64
CA THR A 100 6.16 14.99 22.69
C THR A 100 7.24 14.54 21.70
N GLN A 101 7.02 13.46 20.97
CA GLN A 101 7.92 12.92 19.95
C GLN A 101 7.15 12.61 18.66
N GLN A 102 6.83 13.68 17.94
CA GLN A 102 6.18 13.62 16.63
C GLN A 102 7.25 13.74 15.53
N PRO A 103 7.50 12.67 14.76
CA PRO A 103 8.48 12.72 13.69
C PRO A 103 7.93 13.57 12.53
N THR A 104 8.84 14.15 11.76
CA THR A 104 8.50 14.80 10.50
C THR A 104 9.18 14.04 9.37
N SER A 105 8.48 13.86 8.25
CA SER A 105 9.09 13.19 7.09
C SER A 105 10.27 13.99 6.55
N THR A 106 11.34 13.29 6.20
CA THR A 106 12.52 13.82 5.50
C THR A 106 12.55 13.43 4.02
N ALA A 107 11.59 12.63 3.56
CA ALA A 107 11.48 12.21 2.18
C ALA A 107 10.98 13.34 1.26
N GLN A 108 11.17 13.17 -0.04
CA GLN A 108 10.53 14.05 -1.01
C GLN A 108 9.00 13.90 -0.92
N PRO A 109 8.25 14.99 -0.73
CA PRO A 109 6.81 14.93 -0.52
C PRO A 109 6.07 14.59 -1.83
N LEU A 110 4.89 13.97 -1.69
CA LEU A 110 3.96 13.87 -2.81
C LEU A 110 3.56 15.26 -3.29
N THR A 111 3.46 15.42 -4.60
CA THR A 111 2.77 16.56 -5.19
C THR A 111 1.26 16.46 -4.95
N THR A 112 0.58 17.61 -4.96
CA THR A 112 -0.89 17.65 -4.86
C THR A 112 -1.56 16.83 -5.97
N ASP A 113 -0.98 16.82 -7.17
CA ASP A 113 -1.49 16.08 -8.32
C ASP A 113 -1.32 14.56 -8.16
N GLU A 114 -0.18 14.10 -7.63
CA GLU A 114 0.06 12.68 -7.32
C GLU A 114 -0.91 12.19 -6.25
N ALA A 115 -1.06 12.96 -5.16
CA ALA A 115 -2.01 12.65 -4.09
C ALA A 115 -3.45 12.55 -4.62
N ALA A 116 -3.87 13.50 -5.46
CA ALA A 116 -5.21 13.48 -6.06
C ALA A 116 -5.42 12.25 -6.96
N LYS A 117 -4.43 11.89 -7.78
CA LYS A 117 -4.47 10.68 -8.62
C LYS A 117 -4.52 9.41 -7.79
N LEU A 118 -3.68 9.29 -6.75
CA LEU A 118 -3.69 8.13 -5.86
C LEU A 118 -5.04 7.95 -5.15
N ARG A 119 -5.64 9.05 -4.68
CA ARG A 119 -6.99 9.01 -4.11
C ARG A 119 -8.02 8.50 -5.12
N ASP A 120 -8.06 9.04 -6.34
CA ASP A 120 -8.97 8.59 -7.39
C ASP A 120 -8.77 7.08 -7.70
N LEU A 121 -7.52 6.63 -7.81
CA LEU A 121 -7.22 5.23 -8.05
C LEU A 121 -7.74 4.32 -6.93
N MET A 122 -7.53 4.68 -5.67
CA MET A 122 -7.99 3.89 -4.51
C MET A 122 -9.51 3.98 -4.27
N GLN A 123 -10.15 5.11 -4.59
CA GLN A 123 -11.61 5.25 -4.59
C GLN A 123 -12.27 4.33 -5.63
N GLN A 124 -11.59 4.07 -6.76
CA GLN A 124 -12.08 3.13 -7.77
C GLN A 124 -11.98 1.67 -7.33
N VAL A 125 -11.08 1.33 -6.42
CA VAL A 125 -11.03 -0.01 -5.82
C VAL A 125 -12.30 -0.28 -5.00
N VAL A 126 -12.81 0.74 -4.29
CA VAL A 126 -14.06 0.65 -3.52
C VAL A 126 -15.27 0.70 -4.45
N SER A 127 -15.33 1.65 -5.38
CA SER A 127 -16.57 1.82 -6.18
C SER A 127 -16.81 0.74 -7.23
N ARG A 128 -15.75 0.06 -7.72
CA ARG A 128 -15.88 -0.93 -8.81
C ARG A 128 -14.83 -2.04 -8.82
N GLY A 129 -14.04 -2.16 -7.76
CA GLY A 129 -12.86 -3.02 -7.72
C GLY A 129 -12.93 -4.13 -6.68
N THR A 130 -11.77 -4.51 -6.17
CA THR A 130 -11.61 -5.61 -5.22
C THR A 130 -12.12 -5.33 -3.80
N ALA A 131 -12.63 -4.12 -3.51
CA ALA A 131 -13.12 -3.73 -2.19
C ALA A 131 -14.55 -3.16 -2.22
N MET A 132 -15.39 -3.59 -3.16
CA MET A 132 -16.78 -3.10 -3.28
C MET A 132 -17.65 -3.31 -2.04
N GLN A 133 -17.31 -4.27 -1.19
CA GLN A 133 -17.97 -4.50 0.09
C GLN A 133 -17.76 -3.34 1.07
N MET A 134 -16.80 -2.45 0.83
CA MET A 134 -16.50 -1.28 1.66
C MET A 134 -17.28 -0.02 1.25
N ILE A 135 -18.16 -0.10 0.26
CA ILE A 135 -19.00 1.03 -0.16
C ILE A 135 -19.81 1.54 1.05
N GLY A 136 -19.70 2.83 1.33
CA GLY A 136 -20.36 3.48 2.47
C GLY A 136 -19.61 3.32 3.82
N ILE A 137 -18.49 2.61 3.83
CA ILE A 137 -17.62 2.43 5.02
C ILE A 137 -16.29 3.15 4.81
N LEU A 138 -15.62 2.87 3.68
CA LEU A 138 -14.37 3.51 3.28
C LEU A 138 -14.59 4.38 2.04
N GLU A 139 -13.88 5.50 1.97
CA GLU A 139 -13.85 6.34 0.78
C GLU A 139 -12.88 5.78 -0.27
N GLY A 140 -11.71 5.32 0.17
CA GLY A 140 -10.72 4.68 -0.70
C GLY A 140 -10.04 3.51 0.01
N ALA A 141 -9.65 2.52 -0.77
CA ALA A 141 -9.03 1.31 -0.25
C ALA A 141 -8.08 0.68 -1.26
N LYS A 142 -7.25 -0.24 -0.78
CA LYS A 142 -6.53 -1.20 -1.60
C LYS A 142 -6.43 -2.54 -0.88
N THR A 143 -6.71 -3.62 -1.61
CA THR A 143 -6.48 -4.99 -1.12
C THR A 143 -5.14 -5.52 -1.62
N GLY A 144 -4.56 -6.48 -0.91
CA GLY A 144 -3.32 -7.12 -1.33
C GLY A 144 -3.19 -8.56 -0.85
N THR A 145 -2.22 -9.26 -1.43
CA THR A 145 -1.82 -10.63 -1.09
C THR A 145 -0.31 -10.76 -1.19
N ALA A 146 0.30 -11.41 -0.20
CA ALA A 146 1.72 -11.75 -0.17
C ALA A 146 1.83 -13.26 -0.08
N GLU A 147 2.45 -13.88 -1.08
CA GLU A 147 2.67 -15.33 -1.08
C GLU A 147 3.99 -15.62 -0.37
N PHE A 148 4.06 -16.72 0.38
CA PHE A 148 5.29 -17.12 1.06
C PHE A 148 5.52 -18.63 0.99
N GLY A 149 6.76 -19.06 1.29
CA GLY A 149 7.16 -20.46 1.17
C GLY A 149 7.16 -20.93 -0.28
N ASP A 150 6.44 -22.01 -0.56
CA ASP A 150 6.25 -22.57 -1.91
C ASP A 150 5.04 -21.97 -2.65
N ALA A 151 4.54 -20.81 -2.19
CA ALA A 151 3.34 -20.13 -2.67
C ALA A 151 2.04 -20.92 -2.46
N SER A 152 2.02 -21.87 -1.51
CA SER A 152 0.79 -22.52 -1.04
C SER A 152 0.09 -21.74 0.08
N GLN A 153 0.73 -20.72 0.65
CA GLN A 153 0.22 -19.91 1.75
C GLN A 153 0.38 -18.43 1.42
N SER A 154 -0.59 -17.63 1.87
CA SER A 154 -0.55 -16.18 1.72
C SER A 154 -0.96 -15.41 2.96
N HIS A 155 -0.52 -14.16 3.01
CA HIS A 155 -1.16 -13.15 3.84
C HIS A 155 -2.12 -12.34 2.97
N SER A 156 -3.27 -11.99 3.54
CA SER A 156 -4.27 -11.14 2.87
C SER A 156 -4.49 -9.89 3.70
N TRP A 157 -4.60 -8.73 3.06
CA TRP A 157 -4.85 -7.48 3.76
C TRP A 157 -5.74 -6.53 2.97
N ILE A 158 -6.30 -5.57 3.70
CA ILE A 158 -6.91 -4.36 3.18
C ILE A 158 -6.38 -3.15 3.95
N VAL A 159 -6.10 -2.09 3.20
CA VAL A 159 -5.83 -0.75 3.72
C VAL A 159 -6.84 0.20 3.14
N GLY A 160 -7.15 1.27 3.87
CA GLY A 160 -8.02 2.31 3.35
C GLY A 160 -8.30 3.39 4.37
N TRP A 161 -9.19 4.31 4.02
CA TRP A 161 -9.59 5.40 4.88
C TRP A 161 -11.07 5.75 4.72
N ASN A 162 -11.62 6.41 5.73
CA ASN A 162 -12.85 7.20 5.64
C ASN A 162 -12.55 8.67 5.99
N ASP A 163 -13.60 9.46 6.24
CA ASP A 163 -13.49 10.87 6.57
C ASP A 163 -12.72 11.19 7.86
N GLN A 164 -12.49 10.19 8.73
CA GLN A 164 -11.88 10.37 10.06
C GLN A 164 -10.64 9.51 10.30
N TYR A 165 -10.61 8.29 9.79
CA TYR A 165 -9.65 7.26 10.15
C TYR A 165 -9.06 6.59 8.91
N ALA A 166 -7.75 6.32 8.97
CA ALA A 166 -7.11 5.30 8.14
C ALA A 166 -7.08 3.98 8.90
N ILE A 167 -7.27 2.87 8.19
CA ILE A 167 -7.27 1.52 8.76
C ILE A 167 -6.38 0.57 7.95
N CYS A 168 -5.88 -0.46 8.63
CA CYS A 168 -5.28 -1.64 8.03
C CYS A 168 -5.79 -2.87 8.79
N ALA A 169 -6.24 -3.89 8.05
CA ALA A 169 -6.57 -5.19 8.60
C ALA A 169 -5.87 -6.29 7.79
N MET A 170 -5.38 -7.32 8.46
CA MET A 170 -4.55 -8.38 7.86
C MET A 170 -4.90 -9.73 8.45
N SER A 171 -5.07 -10.73 7.59
CA SER A 171 -5.07 -12.15 7.94
C SER A 171 -3.66 -12.70 7.76
N TYR A 172 -3.07 -13.18 8.86
CA TYR A 172 -1.74 -13.78 8.89
C TYR A 172 -1.84 -15.30 8.75
N ASN A 173 -0.96 -15.91 7.94
CA ASN A 173 -1.00 -17.34 7.57
C ASN A 173 -2.34 -17.82 7.00
N GLY A 174 -2.96 -16.96 6.20
CA GLY A 174 -4.19 -17.26 5.50
C GLY A 174 -3.97 -17.91 4.14
N ASN A 175 -4.95 -17.68 3.28
CA ASN A 175 -4.86 -17.89 1.84
C ASN A 175 -5.42 -16.66 1.09
N GLN A 176 -5.37 -16.68 -0.25
CA GLN A 176 -5.84 -15.58 -1.09
C GLN A 176 -7.34 -15.29 -0.95
N ASP A 177 -8.15 -16.27 -0.56
CA ASP A 177 -9.59 -16.14 -0.35
C ASP A 177 -9.94 -15.46 0.98
N ASP A 178 -8.98 -15.33 1.89
CA ASP A 178 -9.17 -14.69 3.20
C ASP A 178 -9.34 -13.16 3.10
N LYS A 179 -9.22 -12.57 1.91
CA LYS A 179 -9.60 -11.16 1.69
C LYS A 179 -11.03 -10.91 2.14
N GLN A 180 -11.94 -11.86 1.90
CA GLN A 180 -13.32 -11.74 2.35
C GLN A 180 -13.42 -11.79 3.87
N ALA A 181 -12.66 -12.67 4.54
CA ALA A 181 -12.65 -12.73 6.01
C ALA A 181 -12.11 -11.44 6.66
N VAL A 182 -11.11 -10.80 6.05
CA VAL A 182 -10.59 -9.50 6.52
C VAL A 182 -11.63 -8.39 6.32
N ILE A 183 -12.35 -8.42 5.21
CA ILE A 183 -13.45 -7.49 4.91
C ILE A 183 -14.59 -7.68 5.92
N ASP A 184 -15.02 -8.92 6.16
CA ASP A 184 -16.10 -9.26 7.09
C ASP A 184 -15.76 -8.82 8.52
N PHE A 185 -14.50 -8.93 8.93
CA PHE A 185 -14.04 -8.43 10.24
C PHE A 185 -14.28 -6.91 10.41
N ILE A 186 -14.18 -6.13 9.33
CA ILE A 186 -14.41 -4.68 9.36
C ILE A 186 -15.91 -4.36 9.34
N THR A 187 -16.71 -5.14 8.60
CA THR A 187 -18.14 -4.84 8.40
C THR A 187 -19.06 -5.38 9.50
N GLY A 188 -18.59 -6.35 10.29
CA GLY A 188 -19.44 -7.13 11.20
C GLY A 188 -20.36 -8.10 10.45
#